data_AF-A0A645F0R7-F1
#
_entry.id   AF-A0A645F0R7-F1
#
_cell.length_a   1.000
_cell.length_b   1.000
_cell.length_c   1.000
_cell.angle_alpha   90.00
_cell.angle_beta   90.00
_cell.angle_gamma   90.00
#
_symmetry.space_group_name_H-M   'P 1'
#
loop_
_entity.id
_entity.type
_entity.pdbx_description
1 polymer ?
#
loop_
_entity_poly.entity_id
_entity_poly.type
_entity_poly.pdbx_seq_one_letter_code
_entity_poly.pdbx_strand_id
1 'polypeptide(L)' 'MKKFYGIVAAISTVMAAMLATSACWWFYYQPEEPTTLKDE' A
#
# COMPACT_ATOMS: atom_id res chain seq x y z
N MET A 1 -7.05 30.11 1.27
CA MET A 1 -5.85 29.54 0.60
C MET A 1 -5.05 28.59 1.52
N LYS A 2 -4.37 29.05 2.58
CA LYS A 2 -3.50 28.18 3.42
C LYS A 2 -4.17 26.93 4.00
N LYS A 3 -5.42 27.05 4.50
CA LYS A 3 -6.19 25.91 5.04
C LYS A 3 -6.53 24.86 3.97
N PHE A 4 -6.78 25.29 2.74
CA PHE A 4 -7.08 24.40 1.61
C PHE A 4 -5.87 23.53 1.26
N TYR A 5 -4.68 24.14 1.16
CA TYR A 5 -3.45 23.39 0.97
C TYR A 5 -3.13 22.43 2.12
N GLY A 6 -3.47 22.81 3.36
CA GLY A 6 -3.34 21.90 4.52
C GLY A 6 -4.21 20.65 4.41
N ILE A 7 -5.46 20.79 3.94
CA ILE A 7 -6.36 19.65 3.71
C ILE A 7 -5.83 18.75 2.59
N VAL A 8 -5.38 19.34 1.48
CA VAL A 8 -4.80 18.60 0.36
C VAL A 8 -3.55 17.83 0.80
N ALA A 9 -2.68 18.46 1.59
CA ALA A 9 -1.47 17.82 2.14
C ALA A 9 -1.82 16.64 3.07
N ALA A 10 -2.84 16.80 3.94
CA ALA A 10 -3.29 15.72 4.81
C ALA A 10 -3.81 14.52 4.01
N ILE A 11 -4.69 14.76 3.03
CA ILE A 11 -5.28 13.70 2.19
C ILE A 11 -4.19 12.97 1.41
N SER A 12 -3.28 13.70 0.76
CA SER A 12 -2.18 13.11 0.01
C SER A 12 -1.24 12.28 0.89
N THR A 13 -0.98 12.71 2.13
CA THR A 13 -0.16 11.96 3.09
C THR A 13 -0.82 10.63 3.47
N VAL A 14 -2.13 10.63 3.74
CA VAL A 14 -2.88 9.41 4.06
C VAL A 14 -2.88 8.45 2.87
N MET A 15 -3.12 8.97 1.66
CA MET A 15 -3.09 8.15 0.43
C MET A 15 -1.70 7.51 0.20
N ALA A 16 -0.63 8.28 0.37
CA ALA A 16 0.74 7.76 0.23
C ALA A 16 1.03 6.64 1.23
N ALA A 17 0.60 6.80 2.48
CA ALA A 17 0.77 5.78 3.52
C ALA A 17 -0.02 4.50 3.21
N MET A 18 -1.25 4.61 2.72
CA MET A 18 -2.07 3.47 2.31
C MET A 18 -1.44 2.70 1.15
N LEU A 19 -0.97 3.41 0.12
CA LEU A 19 -0.33 2.79 -1.05
C LEU A 19 0.98 2.10 -0.67
N ALA A 20 1.83 2.76 0.13
CA ALA A 20 3.09 2.18 0.59
C ALA A 20 2.88 0.91 1.43
N THR A 21 1.84 0.89 2.27
CA THR A 21 1.54 -0.26 3.15
C THR A 21 0.74 -1.35 2.45
N SER A 22 0.20 -1.10 1.25
CA SER A 22 -0.67 -2.05 0.54
C SER A 22 0.02 -3.39 0.24
N ALA A 23 1.30 -3.37 -0.12
CA ALA A 23 2.09 -4.58 -0.33
C ALA A 23 2.21 -5.40 0.98
N CYS A 24 2.52 -4.74 2.10
CA CYS A 24 2.60 -5.36 3.42
C CYS A 24 1.28 -6.02 3.86
N TRP A 25 0.15 -5.38 3.54
CA TRP A 25 -1.17 -5.95 3.81
C TRP A 25 -1.47 -7.15 2.89
N TRP A 26 -1.04 -7.10 1.64
CA TRP A 26 -1.24 -8.16 0.65
C TRP A 26 -0.35 -9.39 0.89
N PHE A 27 0.83 -9.25 1.52
CA PHE A 27 1.67 -10.39 1.91
C PHE A 27 0.99 -11.35 2.89
N TYR A 28 0.03 -10.87 3.71
CA TYR A 28 -0.74 -11.76 4.59
C TYR A 28 -1.67 -12.69 3.81
N TYR A 29 -2.12 -12.27 2.62
CA TYR A 29 -2.87 -13.09 1.69
C TYR A 29 -1.98 -13.46 0.50
N GLN A 30 -0.90 -14.20 0.77
CA GLN A 30 -0.18 -14.82 -0.32
C GLN A 30 -1.03 -15.97 -0.91
N PRO A 31 -1.33 -15.96 -2.22
CA PRO A 31 -1.86 -17.14 -2.88
C PRO A 31 -0.84 -18.28 -2.80
N GLU A 32 -1.30 -19.50 -3.04
CA GLU A 32 -0.39 -20.64 -3.17
C GLU A 32 0.71 -20.32 -4.19
N GLU A 33 1.96 -20.53 -3.80
CA GLU A 33 3.11 -20.28 -4.66
C GLU A 33 3.02 -21.13 -5.94
N PRO A 34 3.22 -20.54 -7.13
CA PRO A 34 3.12 -21.30 -8.38
C PRO A 34 4.16 -22.41 -8.42
N THR A 35 3.80 -23.55 -9.02
CA THR A 35 4.65 -24.75 -9.10
C THR A 35 6.04 -24.48 -9.70
N THR A 36 6.18 -23.48 -10.57
CA THR A 36 7.47 -23.10 -11.17
C THR A 36 8.43 -22.37 -10.23
N LEU A 37 7.95 -21.91 -9.06
CA LEU A 37 8.73 -21.20 -8.04
C LEU A 37 8.95 -22.05 -6.77
N LYS A 38 8.27 -23.20 -6.63
CA LYS A 38 8.46 -24.12 -5.50
C LYS A 38 9.85 -24.76 -5.59
N ASP A 39 10.59 -24.78 -4.49
CA ASP A 39 11.93 -25.42 -4.37
C ASP A 39 11.86 -26.96 -4.20
N GLU A 40 10.70 -27.59 -4.47
CA GLU A 40 10.46 -29.04 -4.38
C GLU A 40 11.04 -29.83 -5.57
#